data_AF-A0A814HIU6-F1
#
_entry.id   AF-A0A814HIU6-F1
#
_cell.length_a   1.000
_cell.length_b   1.000
_cell.length_c   1.000
_cell.angle_alpha   90.00
_cell.angle_beta   90.00
_cell.angle_gamma   90.00
#
_symmetry.space_group_name_H-M   'P 1'
#
loop_
_entity.id
_entity.type
_entity.pdbx_description
1 polymer ?
#
loop_
_entity_poly.entity_id
_entity_poly.type
_entity_poly.pdbx_seq_one_letter_code
_entity_poly.pdbx_strand_id
1 'polypeptide(L)'
;MDSTFGDVETVARQCARNTSIDFEKVATCTNSRMGNQLQHIYAVQTEQTKPADAFVPYVTLNGNHTDEIQDLAQTDLIALLCKTYKGSNPPARCKKTK
;
A
#
# COMPACT_ATOMS: atom_id res chain seq x y z
N MET A 1 3.96 -6.11 23.54
CA MET A 1 4.26 -5.67 22.16
C MET A 1 5.20 -4.48 22.30
N ASP A 2 6.40 -4.65 21.78
CA ASP A 2 7.57 -3.86 22.11
C ASP A 2 7.50 -2.47 21.46
N SER A 3 7.66 -1.43 22.28
CA SER A 3 7.34 -0.02 22.04
C SER A 3 8.52 0.78 21.46
N THR A 4 9.24 0.21 20.50
CA THR A 4 10.41 0.85 19.85
C THR A 4 10.04 1.64 18.59
N PHE A 5 8.80 1.58 18.14
CA PHE A 5 8.23 2.53 17.19
C PHE A 5 7.55 3.63 18.00
N GLY A 6 7.85 4.90 17.69
CA GLY A 6 7.15 6.03 18.33
C GLY A 6 5.64 5.80 18.31
N ASP A 7 4.95 6.26 19.34
CA ASP A 7 3.49 6.12 19.47
C ASP A 7 2.80 6.41 18.13
N VAL A 8 2.12 5.39 17.58
CA VAL A 8 1.54 5.43 16.22
C VAL A 8 0.57 6.59 16.09
N GLU A 9 -0.13 6.93 17.17
CA GLU A 9 -1.01 8.09 17.21
C GLU A 9 -0.23 9.40 17.08
N THR A 10 0.85 9.57 17.85
CA THR A 10 1.75 10.72 17.74
C THR A 10 2.27 10.92 16.32
N VAL A 11 2.75 9.84 15.67
CA VAL A 11 3.22 9.89 14.28
C VAL A 11 2.08 10.22 13.32
N ALA A 12 0.91 9.60 13.49
CA ALA A 12 -0.25 9.84 12.64
C ALA A 12 -0.74 11.30 12.74
N ARG A 13 -0.75 11.90 13.94
CA ARG A 13 -1.08 13.32 14.15
C ARG A 13 -0.08 14.24 13.44
N GLN A 14 1.21 13.91 13.48
CA GLN A 14 2.23 14.68 12.77
C GLN A 14 2.04 14.61 11.25
N CYS A 15 1.83 13.41 10.69
CA CYS A 15 1.56 13.23 9.27
C CYS A 15 0.30 13.96 8.83
N ALA A 16 -0.78 13.88 9.61
CA ALA A 16 -2.05 14.55 9.31
C ALA A 16 -1.89 16.08 9.20
N ARG A 17 -1.07 16.69 10.06
CA ARG A 17 -0.72 18.12 9.96
C ARG A 17 0.02 18.43 8.65
N ASN A 18 0.98 17.59 8.27
CA ASN A 18 1.78 17.79 7.06
C ASN A 18 0.99 17.59 5.76
N THR A 19 -0.07 16.78 5.79
CA THR A 19 -0.90 16.45 4.61
C THR A 19 -2.25 17.17 4.60
N SER A 20 -2.51 18.06 5.58
CA SER A 20 -3.80 18.75 5.75
C SER A 20 -5.00 17.80 5.90
N ILE A 21 -4.77 16.63 6.52
CA ILE A 21 -5.82 15.68 6.88
C ILE A 21 -6.35 16.04 8.27
N ASP A 22 -7.68 16.04 8.43
CA ASP A 22 -8.34 16.18 9.73
C ASP A 22 -8.20 14.89 10.54
N PHE A 23 -7.20 14.87 11.42
CA PHE A 23 -6.89 13.70 12.24
C PHE A 23 -8.07 13.27 13.12
N GLU A 24 -8.84 14.21 13.67
CA GLU A 24 -9.93 13.88 14.61
C GLU A 24 -11.05 13.12 13.92
N LYS A 25 -11.34 13.45 12.65
CA LYS A 25 -12.28 12.67 11.83
C LYS A 25 -11.78 11.26 11.56
N VAL A 26 -10.49 11.10 11.28
CA VAL A 26 -9.88 9.78 11.08
C VAL A 26 -9.92 8.96 12.37
N ALA A 27 -9.50 9.54 13.50
CA ALA A 27 -9.49 8.88 14.80
C ALA A 27 -10.91 8.52 15.29
N THR A 28 -11.89 9.36 15.01
CA THR A 28 -13.30 9.05 15.28
C THR A 28 -13.76 7.87 14.42
N CYS A 29 -13.42 7.86 13.13
CA CYS A 29 -13.75 6.78 12.22
C CYS A 29 -13.16 5.43 12.66
N THR A 30 -11.87 5.40 13.04
CA THR A 30 -11.17 4.16 13.45
C THR A 30 -11.80 3.48 14.66
N ASN A 31 -12.46 4.25 15.54
CA ASN A 31 -13.14 3.74 16.74
C ASN A 31 -14.65 3.55 16.55
N SER A 32 -15.17 3.77 15.34
CA SER A 32 -16.61 3.71 15.04
C SER A 32 -17.02 2.38 14.40
N ARG A 33 -18.33 2.14 14.33
CA ARG A 33 -18.92 1.05 13.53
C ARG A 33 -18.50 1.11 12.06
N MET A 34 -18.39 2.31 11.50
CA MET A 34 -17.95 2.50 10.12
C MET A 34 -16.50 2.02 9.93
N GLY A 35 -15.61 2.33 10.87
CA GLY A 35 -14.23 1.84 10.84
C GLY A 35 -14.14 0.32 10.82
N ASN A 36 -14.92 -0.35 11.69
CA ASN A 36 -15.00 -1.80 11.71
C ASN A 36 -15.58 -2.39 10.42
N GLN A 37 -16.61 -1.76 9.84
CA GLN A 37 -17.17 -2.19 8.55
C GLN A 37 -16.15 -2.09 7.42
N LEU A 38 -15.35 -1.02 7.37
CA LEU A 38 -14.28 -0.86 6.39
C LEU A 38 -13.21 -1.94 6.56
N GLN A 39 -12.79 -2.23 7.80
CA GLN A 39 -11.86 -3.33 8.07
C GLN A 39 -12.40 -4.68 7.60
N HIS A 40 -13.68 -4.96 7.82
CA HIS A 40 -14.31 -6.19 7.34
C HIS A 40 -14.32 -6.28 5.80
N ILE A 41 -14.64 -5.18 5.10
CA ILE A 41 -14.61 -5.13 3.64
C ILE A 41 -13.21 -5.46 3.12
N TYR A 42 -12.16 -4.87 3.70
CA TYR A 42 -10.79 -5.14 3.30
C TYR A 42 -10.35 -6.57 3.67
N ALA A 43 -10.79 -7.11 4.81
CA ALA A 43 -10.52 -8.51 5.18
C ALA A 43 -11.09 -9.48 4.14
N VAL A 44 -12.34 -9.28 3.73
CA VAL A 44 -12.98 -10.09 2.67
C VAL A 44 -12.25 -9.96 1.34
N GLN A 45 -11.77 -8.75 0.99
CA GLN A 45 -10.97 -8.56 -0.23
C GLN A 45 -9.63 -9.29 -0.17
N THR A 46 -8.93 -9.24 0.97
CA THR A 46 -7.68 -9.96 1.20
C THR A 46 -7.89 -11.47 1.16
N GLU A 47 -8.97 -12.01 1.74
CA GLU A 47 -9.30 -13.44 1.68
C GLU A 47 -9.59 -13.94 0.25
N GLN A 48 -9.97 -13.03 -0.66
CA GLN A 48 -10.34 -13.35 -2.05
C GLN A 48 -9.19 -13.22 -3.05
N THR A 49 -7.98 -12.84 -2.62
CA THR A 49 -6.81 -12.78 -3.50
C THR A 49 -6.46 -14.16 -4.07
N LYS A 50 -5.86 -14.15 -5.27
CA LYS A 50 -5.47 -15.38 -5.98
C LYS A 50 -4.04 -15.24 -6.51
N PRO A 51 -3.11 -16.14 -6.11
CA PRO A 51 -3.25 -17.19 -5.09
C PRO A 51 -3.56 -16.61 -3.71
N ALA A 52 -4.18 -17.41 -2.82
CA ALA A 52 -4.52 -16.98 -1.47
C ALA A 52 -3.26 -16.47 -0.74
N ASP A 53 -3.34 -15.30 -0.12
CA ASP A 53 -2.21 -14.62 0.51
C ASP A 53 -1.61 -15.48 1.64
N ALA A 54 -0.35 -15.88 1.48
CA ALA A 54 0.39 -16.59 2.53
C ALA A 54 1.24 -15.64 3.40
N PHE A 55 1.50 -14.41 2.94
CA PHE A 55 2.37 -13.44 3.61
C PHE A 55 2.11 -12.01 3.16
N VAL A 56 2.61 -11.04 3.95
CA VAL A 56 2.65 -9.61 3.60
C VAL A 56 4.11 -9.14 3.47
N PRO A 57 4.42 -8.18 2.58
CA PRO A 57 3.49 -7.52 1.65
C PRO A 57 3.06 -8.44 0.50
N TYR A 58 1.80 -8.33 0.05
CA TYR A 58 1.28 -9.00 -1.15
C TYR A 58 0.99 -7.97 -2.24
N VAL A 59 1.64 -8.09 -3.38
CA VAL A 59 1.60 -7.11 -4.47
C VAL A 59 0.90 -7.70 -5.68
N THR A 60 -0.12 -6.98 -6.16
CA THR A 60 -0.72 -7.24 -7.48
C THR A 60 -0.32 -6.13 -8.45
N LEU A 61 -0.12 -6.50 -9.72
CA LEU A 61 0.13 -5.56 -10.80
C LEU A 61 -0.93 -5.75 -11.88
N ASN A 62 -1.74 -4.70 -12.11
CA ASN A 62 -2.88 -4.74 -13.03
C ASN A 62 -3.84 -5.92 -12.76
N GLY A 63 -4.08 -6.23 -11.49
CA GLY A 63 -4.98 -7.30 -11.05
C GLY A 63 -4.37 -8.72 -11.02
N ASN A 64 -3.10 -8.88 -11.40
CA ASN A 64 -2.42 -10.17 -11.40
C ASN A 64 -1.31 -10.24 -10.35
N HIS A 65 -1.08 -11.43 -9.79
CA HIS A 65 0.04 -11.73 -8.90
C HIS A 65 0.87 -12.89 -9.48
N THR A 66 2.19 -12.76 -9.42
CA THR A 66 3.18 -13.82 -9.66
C THR A 66 4.38 -13.59 -8.76
N ASP A 67 5.15 -14.65 -8.50
CA ASP A 67 6.40 -14.53 -7.72
C ASP A 67 7.37 -13.52 -8.36
N GLU A 68 7.50 -13.50 -9.68
CA GLU A 68 8.32 -12.48 -10.37
C GLU A 68 7.84 -11.04 -10.17
N ILE A 69 6.51 -10.82 -10.16
CA ILE A 69 5.93 -9.50 -9.86
C ILE A 69 6.24 -9.14 -8.41
N GLN A 70 6.03 -10.08 -7.50
CA GLN A 70 6.24 -9.90 -6.07
C GLN A 70 7.71 -9.60 -5.73
N ASP A 71 8.63 -10.38 -6.29
CA ASP A 71 10.07 -10.23 -6.09
C ASP A 71 10.57 -8.91 -6.66
N LEU A 72 10.18 -8.59 -7.91
CA LEU A 72 10.63 -7.34 -8.52
C LEU A 72 9.97 -6.12 -7.86
N ALA A 73 8.73 -6.21 -7.39
CA ALA A 73 8.10 -5.12 -6.65
C ALA A 73 8.83 -4.83 -5.32
N GLN A 74 9.27 -5.87 -4.62
CA GLN A 74 9.98 -5.73 -3.35
C GLN A 74 11.44 -5.28 -3.52
N THR A 75 12.09 -5.67 -4.61
CA THR A 75 13.51 -5.37 -4.86
C THR A 75 13.72 -4.10 -5.69
N ASP A 76 12.92 -3.87 -6.73
CA ASP A 76 12.97 -2.69 -7.59
C ASP A 76 11.60 -2.40 -8.23
N LEU A 77 10.71 -1.79 -7.43
CA LEU A 77 9.38 -1.38 -7.89
C LEU A 77 9.43 -0.47 -9.12
N ILE A 78 10.46 0.37 -9.25
CA ILE A 78 10.57 1.29 -10.38
C ILE A 78 10.87 0.51 -11.67
N ALA A 79 11.77 -0.46 -11.64
CA ALA A 79 12.03 -1.33 -12.80
C ALA A 79 10.78 -2.11 -13.21
N LEU A 80 10.01 -2.65 -12.26
CA LEU A 80 8.74 -3.33 -12.54
C LEU A 80 7.74 -2.41 -13.25
N LEU A 81 7.52 -1.21 -12.69
CA LEU A 81 6.59 -0.24 -13.26
C LEU A 81 7.04 0.22 -14.65
N CYS A 82 8.32 0.50 -14.83
CA CYS A 82 8.87 0.92 -16.12
C CYS A 82 8.79 -0.18 -17.19
N LYS A 83 9.03 -1.45 -16.82
CA LYS A 83 8.88 -2.61 -17.72
C LYS A 83 7.44 -2.83 -18.17
N THR A 84 6.48 -2.53 -17.29
CA THR A 84 5.06 -2.81 -17.53
C THR A 84 4.25 -1.62 -18.03
N TYR A 85 4.85 -0.43 -18.06
CA TYR A 85 4.24 0.77 -18.60
C TYR A 85 3.97 0.62 -20.11
N LYS A 86 2.71 0.79 -20.52
CA LYS A 86 2.27 0.64 -21.92
C LYS A 86 2.09 1.96 -22.67
N GLY A 87 2.28 3.10 -22.01
CA GLY A 87 2.15 4.42 -22.64
C GLY A 87 3.33 4.75 -23.54
N SER A 88 3.10 5.54 -24.57
CA SER A 88 4.12 5.95 -25.55
C SER A 88 5.15 6.96 -25.00
N ASN A 89 4.83 7.65 -23.90
CA ASN A 89 5.70 8.62 -23.26
C ASN A 89 6.02 8.20 -21.82
N PRO A 90 7.01 7.31 -21.61
CA PRO A 90 7.34 6.85 -20.27
C PRO A 90 7.90 7.98 -19.40
N PRO A 91 7.64 7.95 -18.07
CA PRO A 91 8.24 8.90 -17.13
C PRO A 91 9.76 8.96 -17.28
N ALA A 92 10.37 10.12 -17.00
CA ALA A 92 11.81 10.30 -17.13
C ALA A 92 12.63 9.24 -16.37
N ARG A 93 12.13 8.80 -15.21
CA ARG A 93 12.74 7.77 -14.37
C ARG A 93 12.80 6.37 -15.03
N CYS A 94 12.00 6.14 -16.07
CA CYS A 94 12.01 4.91 -16.86
C CYS A 94 12.95 4.97 -18.08
N LYS A 95 13.49 6.15 -18.38
CA LYS A 95 14.47 6.30 -19.46
C LYS A 95 15.80 5.81 -18.90
N LYS A 96 16.30 4.67 -19.41
CA LYS A 96 17.65 4.19 -19.06
C LYS A 96 18.66 5.25 -19.49
N THR A 97 19.45 5.76 -18.56
CA THR A 97 20.68 6.50 -18.86
C THR A 97 21.63 5.52 -19.57
N LYS A 98 22.10 5.88 -20.76
CA LYS A 98 23.19 5.16 -21.45
C LYS A 98 24.47 5.24 -20.64
#